data_AF-A0A9Q0MM35-F1
#
_entry.id   AF-A0A9Q0MM35-F1
#
_cell.length_a   1.000
_cell.length_b   1.000
_cell.length_c   1.000
_cell.angle_alpha   90.00
_cell.angle_beta   90.00
_cell.angle_gamma   90.00
#
_symmetry.space_group_name_H-M   'P 1'
#
loop_
_entity.id
_entity.type
_entity.pdbx_description
1 polymer ?
#
loop_
_entity_poly.entity_id
_entity_poly.type
_entity_poly.pdbx_seq_one_letter_code
_entity_poly.pdbx_strand_id
1 'polypeptide(L)'
;MNKASRREAYLQHNELVIVPHLLKNKNTIIDLRNETSVAGTIDDVDGYMNVAMRNAVFLDQRNKQHSFESYFIPARTIRYIHLPES
;
A
#
# COMPACT_ATOMS: atom_id res chain seq x y z
N MET A 1 -16.32 -1.75 13.83
CA MET A 1 -15.16 -0.90 13.48
C MET A 1 -14.23 -0.84 14.68
N ASN A 2 -13.06 -1.46 14.59
CA ASN A 2 -12.05 -1.34 15.64
C ASN A 2 -11.56 0.12 15.64
N LYS A 3 -11.64 0.83 16.76
CA LYS A 3 -11.16 2.22 16.82
C LYS A 3 -9.64 2.19 16.71
N ALA A 4 -9.10 2.85 15.69
CA ALA A 4 -7.67 3.11 15.59
C ALA A 4 -7.15 3.69 16.90
N SER A 5 -5.96 3.27 17.34
CA SER A 5 -5.39 3.81 18.57
C SER A 5 -5.16 5.32 18.45
N ARG A 6 -5.13 6.07 19.56
CA ARG A 6 -4.84 7.53 19.50
C ARG A 6 -3.52 7.82 18.78
N ARG A 7 -2.53 6.93 18.95
CA ARG A 7 -1.23 7.02 18.27
C ARG A 7 -1.37 6.81 16.77
N GLU A 8 -2.13 5.80 16.36
CA GLU A 8 -2.37 5.51 14.95
C GLU A 8 -3.13 6.65 14.26
N ALA A 9 -4.18 7.17 14.91
CA ALA A 9 -4.88 8.35 14.43
C ALA A 9 -3.95 9.57 14.34
N TYR A 10 -3.07 9.78 15.33
CA TYR A 10 -2.07 10.86 15.27
C TYR A 10 -1.16 10.71 14.05
N LEU A 11 -0.56 9.52 13.84
CA LEU A 11 0.32 9.27 12.69
C LEU A 11 -0.42 9.48 11.36
N GLN A 12 -1.65 8.98 11.26
CA GLN A 12 -2.45 9.13 10.05
C GLN A 12 -2.72 10.60 9.70
N HIS A 13 -2.95 11.49 10.68
CA HIS A 13 -3.33 12.88 10.41
C HIS A 13 -2.18 13.88 10.44
N ASN A 14 -1.04 13.53 11.03
CA ASN A 14 0.08 14.46 11.24
C ASN A 14 1.35 14.08 10.45
N GLU A 15 1.37 12.89 9.83
CA GLU A 15 2.45 12.45 8.94
C GLU A 15 1.92 12.27 7.51
N LEU A 16 2.81 12.01 6.56
CA LEU A 16 2.43 11.73 5.17
C LEU A 16 1.68 10.40 4.96
N VAL A 17 1.40 9.65 6.03
CA VAL A 17 0.56 8.43 6.00
C VAL A 17 -0.86 8.74 5.49
N ILE A 18 -1.33 9.98 5.63
CA ILE A 18 -2.62 10.40 5.05
C ILE A 18 -2.68 10.20 3.53
N VAL A 19 -1.56 10.37 2.83
CA VAL A 19 -1.50 10.30 1.36
C VAL A 19 -1.92 8.92 0.84
N PRO A 20 -1.27 7.80 1.22
CA PRO A 20 -1.72 6.48 0.81
C PRO A 20 -3.11 6.12 1.33
N HIS A 21 -3.53 6.67 2.48
CA HIS A 21 -4.91 6.49 2.96
C HIS A 21 -5.94 7.11 2.00
N LEU A 22 -5.64 8.28 1.39
CA LEU A 22 -6.49 8.92 0.39
C LEU A 22 -6.53 8.15 -0.95
N LEU A 23 -5.59 7.24 -1.20
CA LEU A 23 -5.55 6.39 -2.38
C LEU A 23 -6.41 5.12 -2.23
N LYS A 24 -7.15 4.96 -1.13
CA LYS A 24 -8.07 3.83 -0.95
C LYS A 24 -9.04 3.73 -2.13
N ASN A 25 -9.26 2.51 -2.61
CA ASN A 25 -10.02 2.16 -3.82
C ASN A 25 -9.41 2.64 -5.15
N LYS A 26 -8.19 3.17 -5.17
CA LYS A 26 -7.48 3.48 -6.41
C LYS A 26 -6.54 2.34 -6.80
N ASN A 27 -6.35 2.17 -8.11
CA ASN A 27 -5.31 1.31 -8.64
C ASN A 27 -3.98 2.03 -8.55
N THR A 28 -3.00 1.42 -7.91
CA THR A 28 -1.67 1.99 -7.72
C THR A 28 -0.60 0.94 -8.00
N ILE A 29 0.60 1.42 -8.28
CA ILE A 29 1.83 0.60 -8.27
C ILE A 29 2.58 0.96 -6.99
N ILE A 30 3.13 -0.04 -6.30
CA ILE A 30 3.97 0.13 -5.12
C ILE A 30 5.29 -0.57 -5.37
N ASP A 31 6.38 0.19 -5.38
CA ASP A 31 7.73 -0.37 -5.48
C ASP A 31 8.26 -0.70 -4.10
N LEU A 32 8.78 -1.92 -3.96
CA LEU A 32 9.33 -2.46 -2.75
C LEU A 32 10.86 -2.38 -2.75
N ARG A 33 11.45 -2.27 -1.56
CA ARG A 33 12.89 -2.07 -1.29
C ARG A 33 13.84 -3.09 -1.92
N ASN A 34 13.33 -4.22 -2.40
CA ASN A 34 14.08 -5.31 -3.00
C ASN A 34 13.92 -5.37 -4.54
N GLU A 35 13.63 -4.25 -5.20
CA GLU A 35 13.43 -4.17 -6.66
C GLU A 35 12.31 -5.09 -7.16
N THR A 36 11.25 -5.21 -6.36
CA THR A 36 9.99 -5.85 -6.76
C THR A 36 8.86 -4.84 -6.68
N SER A 37 7.77 -5.10 -7.37
CA SER A 37 6.63 -4.17 -7.40
C SER A 37 5.32 -4.91 -7.19
N VAL A 38 4.32 -4.22 -6.65
CA VAL A 38 2.95 -4.70 -6.54
C VAL A 38 2.03 -3.70 -7.22
N ALA A 39 1.29 -4.15 -8.22
CA ALA A 39 0.22 -3.38 -8.82
C ALA A 39 -1.13 -3.92 -8.34
N GLY A 40 -2.10 -3.06 -8.05
CA GLY A 40 -3.44 -3.52 -7.63
C GLY A 40 -4.28 -2.38 -7.06
N THR A 41 -5.44 -2.71 -6.50
CA THR A 41 -6.29 -1.73 -5.82
C THR A 41 -5.95 -1.66 -4.34
N ILE A 42 -5.70 -0.46 -3.80
CA ILE A 42 -5.54 -0.29 -2.34
C ILE A 42 -6.90 -0.54 -1.67
N ASP A 43 -6.95 -1.53 -0.79
CA ASP A 43 -8.15 -1.88 -0.01
C ASP A 43 -8.15 -1.17 1.35
N ASP A 44 -7.00 -1.14 2.03
CA ASP A 44 -6.85 -0.39 3.28
C ASP A 44 -5.41 0.05 3.54
N VAL A 45 -5.25 1.11 4.32
CA VAL A 45 -3.95 1.60 4.81
C VAL A 45 -4.09 1.97 6.28
N ASP A 46 -3.30 1.33 7.13
CA ASP A 46 -3.29 1.63 8.57
C ASP A 46 -2.44 2.87 8.90
N GLY A 47 -2.51 3.35 10.14
CA GLY A 47 -1.75 4.55 10.54
C GLY A 47 -0.23 4.36 10.62
N TYR A 48 0.28 3.15 10.32
CA TYR A 48 1.71 2.85 10.22
C TYR A 48 2.18 2.65 8.78
N MET A 49 1.31 2.90 7.79
CA MET A 49 1.58 2.73 6.35
C MET A 49 1.71 1.27 5.90
N ASN A 50 1.16 0.32 6.65
CA ASN A 50 0.94 -1.02 6.10
C ASN A 50 -0.22 -0.95 5.11
N VAL A 51 -0.05 -1.55 3.94
CA VAL A 51 -1.02 -1.46 2.85
C VAL A 51 -1.59 -2.85 2.57
N ALA A 52 -2.92 -2.96 2.62
CA ALA A 52 -3.65 -4.10 2.10
C ALA A 52 -4.13 -3.76 0.67
N MET A 53 -3.86 -4.65 -0.27
CA MET A 53 -4.28 -4.53 -1.66
C MET A 53 -5.17 -5.71 -2.06
N ARG A 54 -6.08 -5.46 -3.01
CA ARG A 54 -6.91 -6.47 -3.66
C ARG A 54 -6.69 -6.48 -5.17
N ASN A 55 -6.96 -7.61 -5.81
CA ASN A 55 -6.70 -7.84 -7.24
C ASN A 55 -5.25 -7.46 -7.60
N ALA A 56 -4.30 -7.93 -6.79
CA ALA A 56 -2.91 -7.53 -6.86
C ALA A 56 -2.11 -8.43 -7.81
N VAL A 57 -1.13 -7.84 -8.49
CA VAL A 57 -0.12 -8.52 -9.28
C VAL A 57 1.24 -8.14 -8.72
N PHE A 58 1.93 -9.12 -8.16
CA PHE A 58 3.33 -9.00 -7.74
C PHE A 58 4.25 -9.26 -8.92
N LEU A 59 5.16 -8.33 -9.17
CA LEU A 59 6.23 -8.42 -10.16
C LEU A 59 7.55 -8.71 -9.43
N ASP A 60 8.13 -9.89 -9.67
CA ASP A 60 9.43 -10.24 -9.10
C ASP A 60 10.60 -9.59 -9.86
N GLN A 61 11.82 -9.77 -9.34
CA GLN A 61 13.05 -9.22 -9.93
C GLN A 61 13.38 -9.76 -11.33
N ARG A 62 12.69 -10.82 -11.76
CA ARG A 62 12.83 -11.46 -13.07
C ARG A 62 11.67 -11.12 -14.00
N ASN A 63 10.86 -10.12 -13.63
CA ASN A 63 9.64 -9.70 -14.31
C ASN A 63 8.57 -10.80 -14.41
N LYS A 64 8.61 -11.81 -13.53
CA LYS A 64 7.54 -12.79 -13.44
C LYS A 64 6.38 -12.20 -12.65
N GLN A 65 5.18 -12.38 -13.19
CA GLN A 65 3.95 -11.89 -12.60
C GLN A 65 3.26 -12.98 -11.79
N HIS A 66 2.78 -12.60 -10.62
CA HIS A 66 2.06 -13.46 -9.69
C HIS A 66 0.80 -12.76 -9.23
N SER A 67 -0.37 -13.28 -9.62
CA SER A 67 -1.66 -12.69 -9.25
C SER A 67 -2.13 -13.19 -7.89
N PHE A 68 -2.69 -12.28 -7.11
CA PHE A 68 -3.24 -12.52 -5.78
C PHE A 68 -4.59 -11.81 -5.63
N GLU A 69 -5.57 -12.47 -5.03
CA GLU A 69 -6.84 -11.83 -4.69
C GLU A 69 -6.65 -10.77 -3.59
N SER A 70 -5.78 -11.07 -2.63
CA SER A 70 -5.41 -10.18 -1.52
C SER A 70 -3.89 -10.22 -1.30
N TYR A 71 -3.27 -9.07 -1.08
CA TYR A 71 -1.83 -8.93 -0.87
C TYR A 71 -1.54 -7.88 0.22
N PHE A 72 -0.71 -8.24 1.20
CA PHE A 72 -0.34 -7.36 2.31
C PHE A 72 1.11 -6.89 2.18
N ILE A 73 1.32 -5.58 2.27
CA ILE A 73 2.62 -4.93 2.14
C ILE A 73 2.98 -4.24 3.47
N PRO A 74 4.01 -4.73 4.18
CA PRO A 74 4.51 -4.06 5.37
C PRO A 74 5.14 -2.70 5.03
N ALA A 75 4.89 -1.69 5.84
CA ALA A 75 5.41 -0.33 5.62
C ALA A 75 6.92 -0.29 5.36
N ARG A 76 7.69 -1.09 6.11
CA ARG A 76 9.16 -1.16 5.99
C ARG A 76 9.65 -1.62 4.62
N THR A 77 8.84 -2.36 3.86
CA THR A 77 9.24 -2.84 2.53
C THR A 77 8.92 -1.83 1.44
N ILE A 78 8.09 -0.82 1.71
CA ILE A 78 7.70 0.19 0.73
C ILE A 78 8.88 1.13 0.46
N ARG A 79 9.13 1.38 -0.82
CA ARG A 79 10.04 2.44 -1.29
C ARG A 79 9.25 3.58 -1.93
N TYR A 80 8.36 3.28 -2.87
CA TYR A 80 7.54 4.27 -3.57
C TYR A 80 6.10 3.80 -3.68
N ILE A 81 5.17 4.74 -3.58
CA ILE A 81 3.76 4.55 -3.92
C ILE A 81 3.49 5.50 -5.10
N HIS A 82 3.18 4.93 -6.25
CA HIS A 82 2.91 5.69 -7.46
C HIS A 82 1.52 6.30 -7.37
N LEU A 83 1.45 7.62 -7.41
CA LEU A 83 0.18 8.35 -7.43
C LEU A 83 -0.47 8.17 -8.81
N PRO A 84 -1.75 7.76 -8.88
CA PRO A 84 -2.47 7.71 -10.15
C PRO A 84 -2.66 9.13 -10.70
N GLU A 85 -2.71 9.26 -12.04
CA GLU A 85 -2.93 10.56 -12.70
C GLU A 85 -4.34 11.13 -12.44
N SER A 86 -5.33 10.28 -12.10
CA SER A 86 -6.74 10.66 -11.88
C SER A 86 -7.47 9.87 -10.78
#